data_AF-E0NV95-F1
#
_entry.id   AF-E0NV95-F1
#
_cell.length_a   1.000
_cell.length_b   1.000
_cell.length_c   1.000
_cell.angle_alpha   90.00
_cell.angle_beta   90.00
_cell.angle_gamma   90.00
#
_symmetry.space_group_name_H-M   'P 1'
#
loop_
_entity.id
_entity.type
_entity.pdbx_description
1 polymer ?
#
loop_
_entity_poly.entity_id
_entity_poly.type
_entity_poly.pdbx_seq_one_letter_code
_entity_poly.pdbx_strand_id
1 'polypeptide(L)'
;MVGRQKNVIFAMVTKLAIMAVDKKLYWKEMADYDLETAEAMFTTGRWLYVGFMCHQVIEKTLKSYWCATQPTDPPYIHNLKRLSEGSGLESIMTEEQLEFMAQMMPLNIEARYPSYKEELMSALSPERCKEIIEQTKALKQWIENKL
;
A
#
# COMPACT_ATOMS: atom_id res chain seq x y z
N MET A 1 45.54 -18.38 -11.08
CA MET A 1 44.54 -17.46 -11.69
C MET A 1 43.07 -17.85 -11.48
N VAL A 2 42.75 -19.11 -11.14
CA VAL A 2 41.36 -19.60 -11.02
C VAL A 2 40.60 -19.10 -9.78
N GLY A 3 41.27 -18.79 -8.67
CA GLY A 3 40.62 -18.35 -7.42
C GLY A 3 40.04 -16.93 -7.46
N ARG A 4 40.59 -16.03 -8.29
CA ARG A 4 40.15 -14.63 -8.37
C ARG A 4 38.84 -14.48 -9.15
N GLN A 5 38.62 -15.31 -10.19
CA GLN A 5 37.36 -15.33 -10.94
C GLN A 5 36.19 -15.94 -10.14
N LYS A 6 36.44 -16.97 -9.33
CA LYS A 6 35.41 -17.57 -8.45
C LYS A 6 34.86 -16.57 -7.43
N ASN A 7 35.70 -15.71 -6.86
CA ASN A 7 35.29 -14.69 -5.90
C ASN A 7 34.50 -13.54 -6.55
N VAL A 8 34.81 -13.18 -7.80
CA VAL A 8 34.05 -12.16 -8.54
C VAL A 8 32.68 -12.69 -8.94
N ILE A 9 32.60 -13.95 -9.41
CA ILE A 9 31.31 -14.57 -9.74
C ILE A 9 30.48 -14.77 -8.48
N PHE A 10 31.07 -15.22 -7.37
CA PHE A 10 30.37 -15.34 -6.09
C PHE A 10 29.87 -13.98 -5.63
N ALA A 11 30.71 -12.94 -5.58
CA ALA A 11 30.29 -11.59 -5.23
C ALA A 11 29.23 -11.03 -6.18
N MET A 12 29.30 -11.30 -7.49
CA MET A 12 28.27 -10.91 -8.46
C MET A 12 26.96 -11.66 -8.23
N VAL A 13 26.99 -12.96 -7.96
CA VAL A 13 25.81 -13.78 -7.65
C VAL A 13 25.19 -13.36 -6.31
N THR A 14 26.00 -13.06 -5.30
CA THR A 14 25.51 -12.49 -4.03
C THR A 14 24.93 -11.09 -4.25
N LYS A 15 25.55 -10.27 -5.10
CA LYS A 15 25.04 -8.93 -5.44
C LYS A 15 23.78 -8.99 -6.31
N LEU A 16 23.65 -9.97 -7.21
CA LEU A 16 22.44 -10.28 -7.97
C LEU A 16 21.32 -10.84 -7.07
N ALA A 17 21.66 -11.63 -6.05
CA ALA A 17 20.73 -12.08 -5.02
C ALA A 17 20.30 -10.94 -4.08
N ILE A 18 21.18 -9.97 -3.80
CA ILE A 18 20.88 -8.70 -3.12
C ILE A 18 20.05 -7.76 -4.03
N MET A 19 20.12 -7.94 -5.36
CA MET A 19 19.31 -7.24 -6.37
C MET A 19 18.01 -7.96 -6.73
N ALA A 20 17.73 -9.15 -6.19
CA ALA A 20 16.37 -9.63 -6.13
C ALA A 20 15.65 -8.69 -5.18
N VAL A 21 14.96 -7.69 -5.74
CA VAL A 21 14.21 -6.67 -4.99
C VAL A 21 13.47 -7.40 -3.89
N ASP A 22 13.79 -7.08 -2.64
CA ASP A 22 12.99 -7.51 -1.50
C ASP A 22 11.60 -6.93 -1.73
N LYS A 23 10.70 -7.74 -2.29
CA LYS A 23 9.40 -7.28 -2.77
C LYS A 23 8.57 -6.73 -1.60
N LYS A 24 8.74 -7.30 -0.40
CA LYS A 24 8.16 -6.76 0.83
C LYS A 24 8.67 -5.33 1.06
N LEU A 25 9.99 -5.14 1.09
CA LEU A 25 10.59 -3.83 1.32
C LEU A 25 10.16 -2.81 0.24
N TYR A 26 10.16 -3.23 -1.03
CA TYR A 26 9.70 -2.41 -2.15
C TYR A 26 8.27 -1.88 -1.95
N TRP A 27 7.33 -2.78 -1.63
CA TRP A 27 5.94 -2.37 -1.41
C TRP A 27 5.80 -1.48 -0.17
N LYS A 28 6.57 -1.78 0.89
CA LYS A 28 6.59 -0.96 2.11
C LYS A 28 7.08 0.47 1.83
N GLU A 29 8.22 0.62 1.15
CA GLU A 29 8.79 1.94 0.81
C GLU A 29 7.84 2.74 -0.09
N MET A 30 7.17 2.07 -1.03
CA MET A 30 6.14 2.70 -1.86
C MET A 30 4.92 3.15 -1.06
N ALA A 31 4.53 2.41 0.00
CA ALA A 31 3.45 2.81 0.89
C ALA A 31 3.84 3.99 1.78
N ASP A 32 5.09 4.03 2.26
CA ASP A 32 5.63 5.15 3.04
C ASP A 32 5.65 6.44 2.21
N TYR A 33 6.17 6.37 0.97
CA TYR A 33 6.20 7.52 0.05
C TYR A 33 4.81 8.04 -0.30
N ASP A 34 3.83 7.15 -0.49
CA ASP A 34 2.45 7.53 -0.76
C ASP A 34 1.79 8.23 0.42
N LEU A 35 2.14 7.83 1.65
CA LEU A 35 1.62 8.47 2.86
C LEU A 35 2.16 9.89 3.00
N GLU A 36 3.46 10.09 2.78
CA GLU A 36 4.06 11.44 2.72
C GLU A 36 3.40 12.31 1.65
N THR A 37 3.09 11.70 0.50
CA THR A 37 2.36 12.38 -0.58
C THR A 37 0.93 12.74 -0.15
N ALA A 38 0.22 11.86 0.56
CA ALA A 38 -1.12 12.15 1.08
C ALA A 38 -1.11 13.37 2.03
N GLU A 39 -0.11 13.46 2.89
CA GLU A 39 0.09 14.61 3.79
C GLU A 39 0.42 15.89 3.00
N ALA A 40 1.26 15.81 1.98
CA ALA A 40 1.53 16.95 1.10
C ALA A 40 0.26 17.42 0.35
N MET A 41 -0.55 16.50 -0.15
CA MET A 41 -1.84 16.81 -0.79
C MET A 41 -2.83 17.44 0.20
N PHE A 42 -2.79 17.03 1.47
CA PHE A 42 -3.58 17.62 2.53
C PHE A 42 -3.19 19.09 2.76
N THR A 43 -1.90 19.39 2.87
CA THR A 43 -1.43 20.78 3.08
C THR A 43 -1.81 21.72 1.94
N THR A 44 -1.96 21.18 0.72
CA THR A 44 -2.28 21.96 -0.49
C THR A 44 -3.78 21.99 -0.83
N GLY A 45 -4.63 21.37 -0.02
CA GLY A 45 -6.08 21.38 -0.24
C GLY A 45 -6.59 20.42 -1.31
N ARG A 46 -5.79 19.42 -1.70
CA ARG A 46 -6.10 18.49 -2.79
C ARG A 46 -6.84 17.26 -2.28
N TRP A 47 -8.06 17.44 -1.77
CA TRP A 47 -8.81 16.43 -1.02
C TRP A 47 -9.03 15.10 -1.74
N LEU A 48 -9.43 15.14 -3.02
CA LEU A 48 -9.58 13.94 -3.83
C LEU A 48 -8.28 13.13 -3.91
N TYR A 49 -7.14 13.82 -4.01
CA TYR A 49 -5.83 13.18 -4.03
C TYR A 49 -5.40 12.69 -2.66
N VAL A 50 -5.81 13.33 -1.55
CA VAL A 50 -5.61 12.76 -0.21
C VAL A 50 -6.28 11.40 -0.11
N GLY A 51 -7.55 11.30 -0.47
CA GLY A 51 -8.29 10.03 -0.44
C GLY A 51 -7.67 8.98 -1.35
N PHE A 52 -7.28 9.35 -2.57
CA PHE A 52 -6.61 8.44 -3.50
C PHE A 52 -5.27 7.93 -2.96
N MET A 53 -4.40 8.81 -2.47
CA MET A 53 -3.11 8.37 -1.93
C MET A 53 -3.30 7.47 -0.71
N CYS A 54 -4.25 7.78 0.17
CA CYS A 54 -4.55 6.92 1.32
C CYS A 54 -5.06 5.52 0.91
N HIS A 55 -5.80 5.39 -0.19
CA HIS A 55 -6.16 4.09 -0.77
C HIS A 55 -4.89 3.33 -1.19
N GLN A 56 -3.99 4.01 -1.93
CA GLN A 56 -2.75 3.40 -2.42
C GLN A 56 -1.82 2.96 -1.28
N VAL A 57 -1.75 3.72 -0.18
CA VAL A 57 -1.01 3.32 1.03
C VAL A 57 -1.49 1.97 1.55
N ILE A 58 -2.82 1.79 1.71
CA ILE A 58 -3.38 0.54 2.23
C ILE A 58 -3.14 -0.60 1.23
N GLU A 59 -3.37 -0.37 -0.07
CA GLU A 59 -3.13 -1.37 -1.11
C GLU A 59 -1.67 -1.88 -1.08
N LYS A 60 -0.71 -0.96 -1.05
CA LYS A 60 0.72 -1.27 -1.04
C LYS A 60 1.15 -1.92 0.28
N THR A 61 0.57 -1.52 1.41
CA THR A 61 0.82 -2.17 2.70
C THR A 61 0.32 -3.62 2.69
N LEU A 62 -0.86 -3.89 2.13
CA LEU A 62 -1.37 -5.25 1.95
C LEU A 62 -0.49 -6.07 1.01
N LYS A 63 0.03 -5.48 -0.06
CA LYS A 63 0.98 -6.14 -0.99
C LYS A 63 2.32 -6.45 -0.32
N SER A 64 2.82 -5.55 0.52
CA SER A 64 4.00 -5.79 1.36
C SER A 64 3.78 -6.99 2.30
N TYR A 65 2.64 -7.00 2.99
CA TYR A 65 2.25 -8.12 3.87
C TYR A 65 2.16 -9.43 3.08
N TRP A 66 1.48 -9.43 1.92
CA TRP A 66 1.37 -10.59 1.06
C TRP A 66 2.74 -11.15 0.65
N CYS A 67 3.67 -10.29 0.21
CA CYS A 67 5.02 -10.69 -0.16
C CYS A 67 5.81 -11.30 1.02
N ALA A 68 5.46 -10.96 2.26
CA ALA A 68 6.10 -11.48 3.45
C ALA A 68 5.52 -12.82 3.92
N THR A 69 4.23 -13.08 3.69
CA THR A 69 3.53 -14.24 4.26
C THR A 69 3.14 -15.31 3.25
N GLN A 70 2.99 -14.95 1.97
CA GLN A 70 2.52 -15.85 0.93
C GLN A 70 3.67 -16.32 0.02
N PRO A 71 3.63 -17.56 -0.50
CA PRO A 71 4.64 -18.08 -1.41
C PRO A 71 4.52 -17.53 -2.85
N THR A 72 3.44 -16.81 -3.16
CA THR A 72 3.17 -16.24 -4.49
C THR A 72 3.17 -14.72 -4.44
N ASP A 73 3.40 -14.09 -5.59
CA ASP A 73 3.24 -12.65 -5.73
C ASP A 73 1.78 -12.21 -5.52
N PRO A 74 1.53 -10.99 -5.02
CA PRO A 74 0.19 -10.45 -4.92
C PRO A 74 -0.43 -10.27 -6.32
N PRO A 75 -1.74 -10.53 -6.48
CA PRO A 75 -2.42 -10.34 -7.75
C PRO A 75 -2.41 -8.86 -8.18
N TYR A 76 -2.41 -8.63 -9.49
CA TYR A 76 -2.50 -7.27 -10.07
C TYR A 76 -3.95 -6.76 -10.02
N ILE A 77 -4.41 -6.44 -8.81
CA ILE A 77 -5.73 -5.90 -8.51
C ILE A 77 -5.61 -4.76 -7.50
N HIS A 78 -6.66 -3.93 -7.45
CA HIS A 78 -6.79 -2.81 -6.52
C HIS A 78 -7.86 -3.01 -5.45
N ASN A 79 -8.39 -4.23 -5.35
CA ASN A 79 -9.45 -4.52 -4.39
C ASN A 79 -8.82 -4.91 -3.04
N LEU A 80 -8.96 -4.02 -2.05
CA LEU A 80 -8.36 -4.19 -0.72
C LEU A 80 -8.86 -5.46 -0.03
N LYS A 81 -10.17 -5.74 -0.11
CA LYS A 81 -10.78 -6.95 0.47
C LYS A 81 -10.16 -8.23 -0.12
N ARG A 82 -10.01 -8.29 -1.45
CA ARG A 82 -9.40 -9.46 -2.11
C ARG A 82 -7.92 -9.64 -1.75
N LEU A 83 -7.20 -8.54 -1.55
CA LEU A 83 -5.80 -8.58 -1.09
C LEU A 83 -5.70 -9.08 0.36
N SER A 84 -6.57 -8.61 1.28
CA SER A 84 -6.60 -9.09 2.66
C SER A 84 -7.09 -10.54 2.78
N GLU A 85 -8.08 -10.94 1.97
CA GLU A 85 -8.58 -12.32 1.88
C GLU A 85 -7.47 -13.29 1.44
N GLY A 86 -6.84 -13.01 0.31
CA GLY A 86 -5.87 -13.93 -0.30
C GLY A 86 -4.54 -14.02 0.46
N SER A 87 -4.25 -13.04 1.33
CA SER A 87 -3.12 -13.10 2.28
C SER A 87 -3.48 -13.72 3.63
N GLY A 88 -4.75 -14.08 3.85
CA GLY A 88 -5.27 -14.60 5.12
C GLY A 88 -5.43 -13.55 6.23
N LEU A 89 -5.02 -12.29 5.97
CA LEU A 89 -5.03 -11.21 6.95
C LEU A 89 -6.46 -10.82 7.39
N GLU A 90 -7.44 -10.88 6.47
CA GLU A 90 -8.83 -10.50 6.76
C GLU A 90 -9.40 -11.22 7.99
N SER A 91 -9.04 -12.49 8.19
CA SER A 91 -9.55 -13.34 9.28
C SER A 91 -9.21 -12.84 10.68
N ILE A 92 -8.23 -11.94 10.81
CA ILE A 92 -7.79 -11.36 12.09
C ILE A 92 -8.02 -9.84 12.16
N MET A 93 -8.65 -9.25 11.15
CA MET A 93 -9.01 -7.83 11.15
C MET A 93 -10.26 -7.58 12.00
N THR A 94 -10.34 -6.40 12.60
CA THR A 94 -11.57 -5.97 13.28
C THR A 94 -12.62 -5.50 12.28
N GLU A 95 -13.88 -5.49 12.69
CA GLU A 95 -14.98 -4.96 11.87
C GLU A 95 -14.73 -3.51 11.44
N GLU A 96 -14.25 -2.65 12.34
CA GLU A 96 -13.87 -1.27 12.04
C GLU A 96 -12.80 -1.17 10.93
N GLN A 97 -11.80 -2.05 10.93
CA GLN A 97 -10.78 -2.06 9.88
C GLN A 97 -11.34 -2.51 8.53
N LEU A 98 -12.23 -3.51 8.53
CA LEU A 98 -12.92 -3.97 7.32
C LEU A 98 -13.84 -2.89 6.75
N GLU A 99 -14.59 -2.20 7.60
CA GLU A 99 -15.42 -1.06 7.24
C GLU A 99 -14.59 0.07 6.66
N PHE A 100 -13.46 0.41 7.29
CA PHE A 100 -12.55 1.43 6.78
C PHE A 100 -12.00 1.05 5.39
N MET A 101 -11.55 -0.20 5.19
CA MET A 101 -11.13 -0.64 3.84
C MET A 101 -12.26 -0.51 2.81
N ALA A 102 -13.50 -0.82 3.19
CA ALA A 102 -14.66 -0.65 2.30
C ALA A 102 -14.89 0.83 1.95
N GLN A 103 -14.74 1.75 2.90
CA GLN A 103 -14.82 3.20 2.67
C GLN A 103 -13.71 3.72 1.73
N MET A 104 -12.55 3.05 1.71
CA MET A 104 -11.43 3.42 0.85
C MET A 104 -11.59 2.93 -0.60
N MET A 105 -12.44 1.93 -0.87
CA MET A 105 -12.63 1.38 -2.21
C MET A 105 -13.11 2.39 -3.26
N PRO A 106 -14.09 3.27 -2.97
CA PRO A 106 -14.48 4.37 -3.86
C PRO A 106 -13.33 5.33 -4.23
N LEU A 107 -12.38 5.52 -3.32
CA LEU A 107 -11.28 6.48 -3.46
C LEU A 107 -10.17 6.03 -4.41
N ASN A 108 -10.24 4.81 -4.95
CA ASN A 108 -9.44 4.47 -6.13
C ASN A 108 -10.04 5.11 -7.39
N ILE A 109 -9.47 6.25 -7.78
CA ILE A 109 -10.01 7.14 -8.82
C ILE A 109 -9.44 6.91 -10.23
N GLU A 110 -8.45 6.02 -10.42
CA GLU A 110 -7.78 5.86 -11.72
C GLU A 110 -8.75 5.43 -12.84
N ALA A 111 -9.63 4.48 -12.55
CA ALA A 111 -10.59 3.94 -13.51
C ALA A 111 -11.99 4.55 -13.39
N ARG A 112 -12.13 5.76 -12.82
CA ARG A 112 -13.45 6.38 -12.54
C ARG A 112 -13.78 7.54 -13.48
N TYR A 113 -15.04 7.61 -13.90
CA TYR A 113 -15.58 8.68 -14.73
C TYR A 113 -15.60 10.03 -13.97
N PRO A 114 -15.53 11.18 -14.68
CA PRO A 114 -15.52 12.51 -14.06
C PRO A 114 -16.67 12.78 -13.09
N SER A 115 -17.90 12.40 -13.44
CA SER A 115 -19.10 12.60 -12.59
C SER A 115 -18.98 11.90 -11.23
N TYR A 116 -18.35 10.72 -11.20
CA TYR A 116 -18.09 10.00 -9.95
C TYR A 116 -17.05 10.70 -9.08
N LYS A 117 -16.05 11.33 -9.71
CA LYS A 117 -15.03 12.12 -8.99
C LYS A 117 -15.64 13.39 -8.38
N GLU A 118 -16.61 14.01 -9.04
CA GLU A 118 -17.35 15.17 -8.51
C GLU A 118 -18.15 14.79 -7.25
N GLU A 119 -18.85 13.66 -7.28
CA GLU A 119 -19.57 13.14 -6.12
C GLU A 119 -18.63 12.84 -4.95
N LEU A 120 -17.51 12.14 -5.20
CA LEU A 120 -16.49 11.89 -4.18
C LEU A 120 -15.89 13.18 -3.61
N MET A 121 -15.59 14.16 -4.47
CA MET A 121 -15.08 15.45 -4.03
C MET A 121 -16.05 16.16 -3.10
N SER A 122 -17.36 16.07 -3.34
CA SER A 122 -18.37 16.70 -2.47
C SER A 122 -18.42 16.10 -1.07
N ALA A 123 -17.98 14.85 -0.90
CA ALA A 123 -17.94 14.15 0.38
C ALA A 123 -16.61 14.35 1.15
N LEU A 124 -15.63 15.05 0.57
CA LEU A 124 -14.31 15.24 1.17
C LEU A 124 -14.14 16.67 1.69
N SER A 125 -13.99 16.79 3.01
CA SER A 125 -13.63 18.02 3.71
C SER A 125 -12.22 17.93 4.32
N PRO A 126 -11.62 19.03 4.79
CA PRO A 126 -10.37 18.98 5.54
C PRO A 126 -10.44 18.04 6.76
N GLU A 127 -11.53 18.09 7.52
CA GLU A 127 -11.73 17.24 8.70
C GLU A 127 -11.79 15.77 8.29
N ARG A 128 -12.56 15.47 7.24
CA ARG A 128 -12.68 14.11 6.73
C ARG A 128 -11.36 13.58 6.17
N CYS A 129 -10.62 14.39 5.44
CA CYS A 129 -9.31 14.01 4.92
C CYS A 129 -8.29 13.77 6.05
N LYS A 130 -8.35 14.56 7.12
CA LYS A 130 -7.51 14.33 8.30
C LYS A 130 -7.84 13.01 8.98
N GLU A 131 -9.13 12.70 9.17
CA GLU A 131 -9.56 11.40 9.70
C GLU A 131 -9.08 10.23 8.83
N ILE A 132 -9.23 10.34 7.50
CA ILE A 132 -8.76 9.32 6.56
C ILE A 132 -7.26 9.08 6.72
N ILE A 133 -6.44 10.14 6.79
CA ILE A 133 -4.99 10.02 6.98
C ILE A 133 -4.67 9.28 8.29
N GLU A 134 -5.31 9.65 9.40
CA GLU A 134 -5.03 9.04 10.71
C GLU A 134 -5.47 7.57 10.76
N GLN A 135 -6.63 7.23 10.17
CA GLN A 135 -7.08 5.85 10.04
C GLN A 135 -6.16 5.03 9.11
N THR A 136 -5.68 5.63 8.01
CA THR A 136 -4.69 5.01 7.13
C THR A 136 -3.38 4.73 7.86
N LYS A 137 -2.86 5.67 8.66
CA LYS A 137 -1.66 5.46 9.50
C LYS A 137 -1.87 4.31 10.48
N ALA A 138 -3.00 4.31 11.19
CA ALA A 138 -3.33 3.29 12.17
C ALA A 138 -3.43 1.90 11.55
N LEU A 139 -4.16 1.77 10.43
CA LEU A 139 -4.28 0.49 9.72
C LEU A 139 -2.93 0.04 9.15
N LYS A 140 -2.17 0.94 8.52
CA LYS A 140 -0.83 0.63 8.01
C LYS A 140 0.06 0.06 9.12
N GLN A 141 0.18 0.78 10.24
CA GLN A 141 0.98 0.34 11.38
C GLN A 141 0.50 -1.00 11.93
N TRP A 142 -0.82 -1.20 12.01
CA TRP A 142 -1.38 -2.46 12.48
C TRP A 142 -1.01 -3.64 11.57
N ILE A 143 -1.07 -3.46 10.24
CA ILE A 143 -0.68 -4.50 9.27
C ILE A 143 0.82 -4.80 9.39
N GLU A 144 1.65 -3.76 9.48
CA GLU A 144 3.11 -3.91 9.62
C GLU A 144 3.50 -4.65 10.91
N ASN A 145 2.74 -4.49 11.99
CA ASN A 145 2.93 -5.19 13.25
C ASN A 145 2.50 -6.68 13.21
N LYS A 146 1.95 -7.17 12.09
CA LYS A 146 1.63 -8.60 11.89
C LYS A 146 2.76 -9.39 11.23
N LEU A 147 3.86 -8.72 10.89
CA LEU A 147 5.05 -9.30 10.26
C LEU A 147 6.10 -9.77 11.26
#